data_AF-K3XBA7-F1
#
_entry.id   AF-K3XBA7-F1
#
_cell.length_a   1.000
_cell.length_b   1.000
_cell.length_c   1.000
_cell.angle_alpha   90.00
_cell.angle_beta   90.00
_cell.angle_gamma   90.00
#
_symmetry.space_group_name_H-M   'P 1'
#
loop_
_entity.id
_entity.type
_entity.pdbx_description
1 polymer ?
#
loop_
_entity_poly.entity_id
_entity_poly.type
_entity_poly.pdbx_seq_one_letter_code
_entity_poly.pdbx_strand_id
1 'polypeptide(L)'
;CLFSRLAPASLPNPTSASDPSTASSSTFAASMMALVLAAFTVALSTAAVDGAAVTFKNQCPHEIQVFDNIGLCELAPGSTNAPVTGCNRTILDVTMYRNGIDPQATQFAYTAPSARKPGEADKVWYDISIIPPGSGFCKSFEECHKITTRTGFNVPLLIAPTKFPDARGFRCKSVLCQHDGCPQAYHFPTDDTDKVYSCPSDEHFEVVYCP
;
A
#
# COMPACT_ATOMS: atom_id res chain seq x y z
N CYS A 1 15.64 -50.19 65.17
CA CYS A 1 16.51 -50.31 63.98
C CYS A 1 17.15 -48.96 63.67
N LEU A 2 18.39 -49.03 63.20
CA LEU A 2 19.43 -47.98 63.12
C LEU A 2 18.98 -46.55 62.72
N PHE A 3 19.56 -45.60 63.46
CA PHE A 3 19.62 -44.14 63.25
C PHE A 3 20.41 -43.77 61.97
N SER A 4 20.25 -42.61 61.29
CA SER A 4 20.36 -41.24 61.81
C SER A 4 19.65 -40.15 60.97
N ARG A 5 18.87 -39.34 61.70
CA ARG A 5 18.55 -37.87 61.65
C ARG A 5 19.10 -37.03 60.48
N LEU A 6 18.26 -36.34 59.69
CA LEU A 6 17.48 -35.09 59.93
C LEU A 6 18.30 -33.79 59.82
N ALA A 7 17.77 -32.86 59.00
CA ALA A 7 17.67 -31.40 59.19
C ALA A 7 18.39 -30.46 58.18
N PRO A 8 17.85 -29.23 57.99
CA PRO A 8 17.98 -28.39 56.79
C PRO A 8 18.54 -26.96 57.03
N ALA A 9 18.53 -26.13 55.97
CA ALA A 9 18.32 -24.68 55.91
C ALA A 9 19.14 -23.65 56.74
N SER A 10 19.44 -22.53 56.05
CA SER A 10 19.32 -21.10 56.45
C SER A 10 20.58 -20.20 56.41
N LEU A 11 20.34 -18.97 55.91
CA LEU A 11 21.10 -17.69 55.92
C LEU A 11 21.59 -17.28 57.35
N PRO A 12 22.40 -16.22 57.64
CA PRO A 12 22.49 -14.89 56.99
C PRO A 12 23.87 -14.12 57.03
N ASN A 13 23.82 -12.84 56.63
CA ASN A 13 24.82 -11.74 56.65
C ASN A 13 25.41 -11.42 58.06
N PRO A 14 26.55 -10.71 58.23
CA PRO A 14 26.51 -9.24 58.43
C PRO A 14 27.77 -8.40 58.09
N THR A 15 27.54 -7.10 58.03
CA THR A 15 28.39 -5.88 58.18
C THR A 15 29.53 -5.90 59.20
N SER A 16 30.62 -5.14 58.94
CA SER A 16 31.09 -4.01 59.78
C SER A 16 32.40 -3.37 59.27
N ALA A 17 32.49 -2.06 59.42
CA ALA A 17 33.56 -1.13 59.02
C ALA A 17 34.75 -1.06 60.00
N SER A 18 35.86 -0.44 59.55
CA SER A 18 36.75 0.39 60.39
C SER A 18 37.80 1.18 59.57
N ASP A 19 37.68 2.52 59.66
CA ASP A 19 38.63 3.64 59.43
C ASP A 19 39.96 3.53 60.24
N PRO A 20 40.89 4.53 60.30
CA PRO A 20 41.29 5.64 59.41
C PRO A 20 42.84 5.83 59.32
N SER A 21 43.33 6.83 58.56
CA SER A 21 44.20 7.94 59.07
C SER A 21 45.13 8.55 58.00
N THR A 22 45.02 9.89 57.86
CA THR A 22 46.06 10.95 57.69
C THR A 22 47.25 10.74 56.75
N ALA A 23 47.79 11.72 56.03
CA ALA A 23 47.52 13.12 55.74
C ALA A 23 48.62 13.55 54.73
N SER A 24 48.34 14.47 53.81
CA SER A 24 49.22 15.63 53.57
C SER A 24 48.61 16.56 52.53
N SER A 25 48.63 17.83 52.90
CA SER A 25 48.10 19.03 52.24
C SER A 25 48.99 19.55 51.11
N SER A 26 48.40 20.10 50.04
CA SER A 26 48.86 21.35 49.40
C SER A 26 47.87 21.81 48.32
N THR A 27 47.23 22.93 48.59
CA THR A 27 46.41 23.75 47.68
C THR A 27 47.21 24.32 46.52
N PHE A 28 46.73 24.20 45.28
CA PHE A 28 46.79 25.25 44.26
C PHE A 28 45.63 25.08 43.28
N ALA A 29 44.83 26.14 43.14
CA ALA A 29 43.73 26.23 42.19
C ALA A 29 44.26 26.44 40.77
N ALA A 30 43.70 25.70 39.80
CA ALA A 30 43.60 26.16 38.41
C ALA A 30 42.54 25.32 37.68
N SER A 31 41.40 25.97 37.44
CA SER A 31 40.38 25.54 36.51
C SER A 31 40.93 25.54 35.09
N MET A 32 40.93 24.40 34.40
CA MET A 32 40.99 24.34 32.94
C MET A 32 40.13 23.18 32.43
N MET A 33 39.00 23.57 31.82
CA MET A 33 38.27 22.88 30.75
C MET A 33 38.09 21.37 30.89
N ALA A 34 37.01 20.97 31.59
CA ALA A 34 36.31 19.75 31.20
C ALA A 34 35.73 19.97 29.80
N LEU A 35 36.36 19.37 28.79
CA LEU A 35 35.81 19.27 27.44
C LEU A 35 34.57 18.36 27.51
N VAL A 36 33.40 18.97 27.69
CA VAL A 36 32.13 18.25 27.55
C VAL A 36 31.97 17.96 26.06
N LEU A 37 32.29 16.72 25.64
CA LEU A 37 31.82 16.21 24.36
C LEU A 37 30.29 16.07 24.45
N ALA A 38 29.57 17.13 24.11
CA ALA A 38 28.17 17.03 23.76
C ALA A 38 28.10 16.32 22.40
N ALA A 39 28.04 14.99 22.42
CA ALA A 39 27.69 14.20 21.24
C ALA A 39 26.23 14.52 20.88
N PHE A 40 26.02 15.52 20.03
CA PHE A 40 24.74 15.73 19.37
C PHE A 40 24.54 14.61 18.36
N THR A 41 23.94 13.50 18.80
CA THR A 41 23.35 12.53 17.88
C THR A 41 22.13 13.19 17.23
N VAL A 42 22.32 13.79 16.06
CA VAL A 42 21.21 14.18 15.21
C VAL A 42 20.53 12.90 14.75
N ALA A 43 19.42 12.54 15.39
CA ALA A 43 18.54 11.50 14.89
C ALA A 43 17.93 12.02 13.58
N LEU A 44 18.48 11.57 12.44
CA LEU A 44 17.81 11.73 11.15
C LEU A 44 16.53 10.88 11.21
N SER A 45 15.42 11.51 11.58
CA SER A 45 14.10 10.93 11.37
C SER A 45 13.85 10.91 9.87
N THR A 46 14.10 9.77 9.23
CA THR A 46 13.60 9.49 7.89
C THR A 46 12.08 9.47 7.99
N ALA A 47 11.42 10.58 7.65
CA ALA A 47 10.00 10.56 7.38
C ALA A 47 9.77 9.51 6.28
N ALA A 48 8.97 8.49 6.55
CA ALA A 48 8.49 7.61 5.50
C ALA A 48 7.78 8.49 4.48
N VAL A 49 8.27 8.50 3.24
CA VAL A 49 7.53 9.12 2.14
C VAL A 49 6.34 8.20 1.90
N ASP A 50 5.17 8.61 2.37
CA ASP A 50 3.92 7.89 2.13
C ASP A 50 3.60 8.01 0.64
N GLY A 51 3.81 6.93 -0.11
CA GLY A 51 3.52 6.85 -1.54
C GLY A 51 2.10 6.36 -1.78
N ALA A 52 1.60 6.53 -3.01
CA ALA A 52 0.31 5.98 -3.38
C ALA A 52 0.24 4.46 -3.13
N ALA A 53 -0.91 3.99 -2.66
CA ALA A 53 -1.13 2.60 -2.27
C ALA A 53 -2.44 2.06 -2.87
N VAL A 54 -2.48 0.75 -3.14
CA VAL A 54 -3.68 0.07 -3.65
C VAL A 54 -3.91 -1.17 -2.79
N THR A 55 -5.12 -1.29 -2.26
CA THR A 55 -5.58 -2.46 -1.51
C THR A 55 -6.66 -3.17 -2.32
N PHE A 56 -6.45 -4.44 -2.64
CA PHE A 56 -7.45 -5.26 -3.31
C PHE A 56 -8.32 -6.01 -2.30
N LYS A 57 -9.62 -6.06 -2.57
CA LYS A 57 -10.62 -6.80 -1.80
C LYS A 57 -11.41 -7.72 -2.71
N ASN A 58 -11.74 -8.91 -2.22
CA ASN A 58 -12.58 -9.86 -2.93
C ASN A 58 -13.90 -10.04 -2.18
N GLN A 59 -14.99 -9.54 -2.74
CA GLN A 59 -16.36 -9.75 -2.27
C GLN A 59 -17.13 -10.75 -3.16
N CYS A 60 -16.46 -11.33 -4.16
CA CYS A 60 -17.04 -12.39 -4.97
C CYS A 60 -17.25 -13.66 -4.11
N PRO A 61 -18.22 -14.51 -4.44
CA PRO A 61 -18.44 -15.79 -3.74
C PRO A 61 -17.37 -16.85 -4.09
N HIS A 62 -16.37 -16.50 -4.90
CA HIS A 62 -15.32 -17.36 -5.40
C HIS A 62 -13.96 -16.64 -5.34
N GLU A 63 -12.87 -17.40 -5.45
CA GLU A 63 -11.51 -16.86 -5.48
C GLU A 63 -11.28 -16.01 -6.73
N ILE A 64 -10.52 -14.91 -6.56
CA ILE A 64 -10.14 -13.99 -7.63
C ILE A 64 -8.63 -14.06 -7.81
N GLN A 65 -8.17 -14.03 -9.05
CA GLN A 65 -6.76 -13.95 -9.39
C GLN A 65 -6.44 -12.55 -9.91
N VAL A 66 -5.78 -11.71 -9.13
CA VAL A 66 -5.41 -10.36 -9.58
C VAL A 66 -4.16 -10.46 -10.46
N PHE A 67 -4.31 -10.09 -11.72
CA PHE A 67 -3.25 -10.07 -12.73
C PHE A 67 -2.90 -8.64 -13.13
N ASP A 68 -1.62 -8.30 -13.14
CA ASP A 68 -1.08 -6.97 -13.47
C ASP A 68 -0.21 -6.95 -14.75
N ASN A 69 -0.39 -7.95 -15.62
CA ASN A 69 0.47 -8.24 -16.78
C ASN A 69 1.90 -8.73 -16.46
N ILE A 70 2.29 -8.82 -15.18
CA ILE A 70 3.58 -9.40 -14.78
C ILE A 70 3.38 -10.72 -14.04
N GLY A 71 2.43 -10.76 -13.10
CA GLY A 71 2.21 -11.94 -12.25
C GLY A 71 0.83 -11.97 -11.61
N LEU A 72 0.46 -13.15 -11.15
CA LEU A 72 -0.82 -13.40 -10.48
C LEU A 72 -0.65 -13.34 -8.96
N CYS A 73 -1.71 -12.92 -8.28
CA CYS A 73 -1.90 -13.20 -6.87
C CYS A 73 -3.36 -13.57 -6.59
N GLU A 74 -3.58 -14.43 -5.61
CA GLU A 74 -4.90 -15.00 -5.31
C GLU A 74 -5.53 -14.30 -4.11
N LEU A 75 -6.83 -14.02 -4.21
CA LEU A 75 -7.67 -13.44 -3.16
C LEU A 75 -8.82 -14.39 -2.86
N ALA A 76 -8.82 -14.97 -1.66
CA ALA A 76 -9.91 -15.82 -1.20
C ALA A 76 -11.23 -15.04 -1.07
N PRO A 77 -12.40 -15.70 -1.19
CA PRO A 77 -13.70 -15.07 -0.97
C PRO A 77 -13.76 -14.33 0.38
N GLY A 78 -14.24 -13.09 0.36
CA GLY A 78 -14.39 -12.26 1.57
C GLY A 78 -13.10 -11.66 2.12
N SER A 79 -11.95 -11.78 1.44
CA SER A 79 -10.70 -11.18 1.90
C SER A 79 -10.74 -9.65 1.80
N THR A 80 -10.50 -8.95 2.91
CA THR A 80 -10.62 -7.48 3.01
C THR A 80 -9.32 -6.71 3.18
N ASN A 81 -8.20 -7.38 3.45
CA ASN A 81 -6.90 -6.75 3.69
C ASN A 81 -5.81 -7.65 3.08
N ALA A 82 -5.13 -7.21 2.03
CA ALA A 82 -3.90 -7.87 1.61
C ALA A 82 -2.88 -7.73 2.77
N PRO A 83 -2.44 -8.86 3.34
CA PRO A 83 -1.30 -9.53 2.74
C PRO A 83 -1.65 -10.99 2.52
N VAL A 84 -2.12 -11.32 1.32
CA VAL A 84 -1.94 -12.68 0.81
C VAL A 84 -0.70 -12.62 -0.07
N THR A 85 0.29 -13.45 0.25
CA THR A 85 1.61 -13.51 -0.37
C THR A 85 1.50 -13.35 -1.89
N GLY A 86 2.11 -12.30 -2.45
CA GLY A 86 2.11 -12.04 -3.90
C GLY A 86 1.30 -10.82 -4.38
N CYS A 87 0.36 -10.27 -3.61
CA CYS A 87 -0.31 -8.99 -3.98
C CYS A 87 0.37 -7.74 -3.40
N ASN A 88 1.24 -7.91 -2.39
CA ASN A 88 2.06 -6.81 -1.87
C ASN A 88 3.25 -6.58 -2.81
N ARG A 89 2.99 -5.86 -3.89
CA ARG A 89 3.98 -5.49 -4.91
C ARG A 89 4.02 -3.98 -5.04
N THR A 90 5.20 -3.46 -5.38
CA THR A 90 5.33 -2.06 -5.80
C THR A 90 4.40 -1.82 -6.98
N ILE A 91 3.53 -0.82 -6.86
CA ILE A 91 2.66 -0.42 -7.97
C ILE A 91 3.56 0.10 -9.09
N LEU A 92 3.38 -0.43 -10.30
CA LEU A 92 4.15 0.01 -11.47
C LEU A 92 3.69 1.39 -11.91
N ASP A 93 4.59 2.11 -12.58
CA ASP A 93 4.32 3.45 -13.10
C ASP A 93 3.08 3.52 -14.00
N VAL A 94 2.84 2.48 -14.81
CA VAL A 94 1.61 2.30 -15.60
C VAL A 94 1.23 0.83 -15.53
N THR A 95 0.01 0.52 -15.13
CA THR A 95 -0.44 -0.88 -14.99
C THR A 95 -1.95 -1.02 -15.16
N MET A 96 -2.37 -2.25 -15.45
CA MET A 96 -3.77 -2.64 -15.52
C MET A 96 -3.97 -3.90 -14.70
N TYR A 97 -4.87 -3.84 -13.72
CA TYR A 97 -5.23 -4.96 -12.86
C TYR A 97 -6.56 -5.57 -13.31
N ARG A 98 -6.62 -6.90 -13.44
CA ARG A 98 -7.83 -7.63 -13.83
C ARG A 98 -7.94 -8.97 -13.11
N ASN A 99 -9.15 -9.53 -13.09
CA ASN A 99 -9.36 -10.90 -12.61
C ASN A 99 -8.99 -11.91 -13.72
N GLY A 100 -7.96 -12.72 -13.47
CA GLY A 100 -7.46 -13.75 -14.38
C GLY A 100 -6.54 -13.21 -15.48
N ILE A 101 -5.92 -14.14 -16.21
CA ILE A 101 -5.02 -13.80 -17.33
C ILE A 101 -5.79 -13.49 -18.64
N ASP A 102 -7.05 -13.94 -18.75
CA ASP A 102 -7.89 -13.68 -19.93
C ASP A 102 -8.06 -12.16 -20.11
N PRO A 103 -7.75 -11.61 -21.30
CA PRO A 103 -7.92 -10.18 -21.56
C PRO A 103 -9.40 -9.75 -21.70
N GLN A 104 -10.35 -10.69 -21.77
CA GLN A 104 -11.80 -10.40 -21.67
C GLN A 104 -12.19 -10.18 -20.21
N ALA A 105 -11.78 -9.04 -19.66
CA ALA A 105 -11.94 -8.78 -18.23
C ALA A 105 -12.08 -7.30 -17.94
N THR A 106 -12.84 -6.99 -16.89
CA THR A 106 -12.95 -5.65 -16.33
C THR A 106 -11.60 -5.23 -15.76
N GLN A 107 -11.10 -4.06 -16.15
CA GLN A 107 -9.74 -3.63 -15.80
C GLN A 107 -9.76 -2.37 -14.95
N PHE A 108 -8.95 -2.36 -13.89
CA PHE A 108 -8.52 -1.13 -13.21
C PHE A 108 -7.21 -0.67 -13.84
N ALA A 109 -7.23 0.45 -14.56
CA ALA A 109 -6.02 1.07 -15.06
C ALA A 109 -5.51 2.10 -14.06
N TYR A 110 -4.19 2.11 -13.83
CA TYR A 110 -3.52 3.01 -12.92
C TYR A 110 -2.28 3.61 -13.58
N THR A 111 -2.06 4.90 -13.37
CA THR A 111 -0.84 5.61 -13.75
C THR A 111 -0.32 6.39 -12.55
N ALA A 112 0.90 6.06 -12.12
CA ALA A 112 1.60 6.72 -11.04
C ALA A 112 2.05 8.14 -11.44
N PRO A 113 2.36 9.02 -10.47
CA PRO A 113 2.84 10.36 -10.75
C PRO A 113 4.19 10.35 -11.49
N SER A 114 5.06 9.39 -11.15
CA SER A 114 6.39 9.17 -11.75
C SER A 114 6.36 8.89 -13.26
N ALA A 115 5.24 8.40 -13.80
CA ALA A 115 5.07 8.13 -15.22
C ALA A 115 4.94 9.39 -16.09
N ARG A 116 4.77 10.57 -15.47
CA ARG A 116 4.52 11.82 -16.20
C ARG A 116 5.77 12.54 -16.67
N LYS A 117 5.58 13.36 -17.71
CA LYS A 117 6.62 14.24 -18.22
C LYS A 117 6.96 15.32 -17.19
N PRO A 118 8.22 15.76 -17.13
CA PRO A 118 8.62 16.88 -16.29
C PRO A 118 7.75 18.13 -16.56
N GLY A 119 7.25 18.76 -15.49
CA GLY A 119 6.44 19.98 -15.57
C GLY A 119 4.92 19.76 -15.55
N GLU A 120 4.45 18.52 -15.48
CA GLU A 120 3.04 18.21 -15.20
C GLU A 120 2.80 18.13 -13.68
N ALA A 121 1.58 18.49 -13.23
CA ALA A 121 1.23 18.39 -11.81
C ALA A 121 1.32 16.92 -11.34
N ASP A 122 1.97 16.70 -10.19
CA ASP A 122 2.06 15.40 -9.53
C ASP A 122 0.66 14.92 -9.13
N LYS A 123 0.17 13.90 -9.84
CA LYS A 123 -1.13 13.28 -9.58
C LYS A 123 -1.14 11.85 -10.08
N VAL A 124 -1.97 11.02 -9.45
CA VAL A 124 -2.30 9.69 -9.96
C VAL A 124 -3.47 9.80 -10.95
N TRP A 125 -3.50 8.90 -11.92
CA TRP A 125 -4.66 8.71 -12.80
C TRP A 125 -5.17 7.30 -12.70
N TYR A 126 -6.48 7.17 -12.84
CA TYR A 126 -7.13 5.88 -12.84
C TYR A 126 -8.44 5.90 -13.62
N ASP A 127 -8.83 4.71 -14.06
CA ASP A 127 -10.10 4.46 -14.72
C ASP A 127 -10.50 2.98 -14.60
N ILE A 128 -11.75 2.70 -14.97
CA ILE A 128 -12.19 1.34 -15.27
C ILE A 128 -12.30 1.22 -16.78
N SER A 129 -11.80 0.12 -17.35
CA SER A 129 -12.00 -0.20 -18.77
C SER A 129 -12.70 -1.52 -18.94
N ILE A 130 -13.68 -1.53 -19.85
CA ILE A 130 -14.36 -2.74 -20.34
C ILE A 130 -14.25 -2.84 -21.86
N ILE A 131 -13.24 -2.21 -22.46
CA ILE A 131 -12.98 -2.29 -23.90
C ILE A 131 -12.66 -3.75 -24.24
N PRO A 132 -13.42 -4.40 -25.14
CA PRO A 132 -13.13 -5.77 -25.54
C PRO A 132 -11.73 -5.90 -26.17
N PRO A 133 -10.99 -6.99 -25.90
CA PRO A 133 -9.67 -7.16 -26.49
C PRO A 133 -9.75 -7.32 -28.01
N GLY A 134 -8.87 -6.61 -28.73
CA GLY A 134 -8.86 -6.59 -30.21
C GLY A 134 -9.76 -5.52 -30.83
N SER A 135 -10.25 -4.56 -30.04
CA SER A 135 -11.16 -3.49 -30.47
C SER A 135 -10.60 -2.53 -31.55
N GLY A 136 -9.27 -2.44 -31.71
CA GLY A 136 -8.65 -1.57 -32.70
C GLY A 136 -9.02 -0.09 -32.47
N PHE A 137 -9.76 0.50 -33.41
CA PHE A 137 -10.17 1.91 -33.40
C PHE A 137 -11.69 2.11 -33.49
N CYS A 138 -12.47 1.14 -33.00
CA CYS A 138 -13.92 1.32 -32.86
C CYS A 138 -14.25 2.58 -32.05
N LYS A 139 -15.40 3.19 -32.34
CA LYS A 139 -15.80 4.50 -31.79
C LYS A 139 -17.05 4.43 -30.91
N SER A 140 -17.54 3.22 -30.64
CA SER A 140 -18.68 2.99 -29.76
C SER A 140 -18.61 1.59 -29.16
N PHE A 141 -19.26 1.41 -28.01
CA PHE A 141 -19.42 0.11 -27.35
C PHE A 141 -19.93 -0.96 -28.34
N GLU A 142 -21.04 -0.67 -29.02
CA GLU A 142 -21.67 -1.60 -29.97
C GLU A 142 -20.74 -1.97 -31.13
N GLU A 143 -20.01 -0.99 -31.68
CA GLU A 143 -19.03 -1.24 -32.74
C GLU A 143 -17.88 -2.15 -32.26
N CYS A 144 -17.35 -1.91 -31.06
CA CYS A 144 -16.29 -2.74 -30.51
C CYS A 144 -16.76 -4.19 -30.28
N HIS A 145 -17.97 -4.38 -29.76
CA HIS A 145 -18.57 -5.71 -29.61
C HIS A 145 -18.81 -6.40 -30.96
N LYS A 146 -19.25 -5.65 -31.98
CA LYS A 146 -19.48 -6.19 -33.32
C LYS A 146 -18.20 -6.64 -34.01
N ILE A 147 -17.11 -5.87 -33.87
CA ILE A 147 -15.82 -6.18 -34.48
C ILE A 147 -15.16 -7.38 -33.78
N THR A 148 -15.21 -7.41 -32.46
CA THR A 148 -14.45 -8.40 -31.68
C THR A 148 -15.23 -9.67 -31.39
N THR A 149 -16.56 -9.61 -31.35
CA THR A 149 -17.46 -10.65 -30.82
C THR A 149 -17.14 -11.05 -29.37
N ARG A 150 -16.46 -10.17 -28.64
CA ARG A 150 -15.96 -10.40 -27.27
C ARG A 150 -16.55 -9.37 -26.32
N THR A 151 -16.39 -9.63 -25.03
CA THR A 151 -16.64 -8.64 -23.95
C THR A 151 -15.31 -8.22 -23.33
N GLY A 152 -15.27 -7.01 -22.76
CA GLY A 152 -14.21 -6.57 -21.87
C GLY A 152 -14.65 -6.61 -20.40
N PHE A 153 -15.70 -7.35 -20.05
CA PHE A 153 -16.22 -7.44 -18.69
C PHE A 153 -16.24 -8.91 -18.22
N ASN A 154 -15.85 -9.14 -16.97
CA ASN A 154 -15.98 -10.47 -16.34
C ASN A 154 -16.53 -10.39 -14.92
N VAL A 155 -16.01 -9.50 -14.08
CA VAL A 155 -16.51 -9.28 -12.71
C VAL A 155 -16.81 -7.80 -12.47
N PRO A 156 -17.81 -7.49 -11.62
CA PRO A 156 -18.04 -6.13 -11.16
C PRO A 156 -16.82 -5.59 -10.42
N LEU A 157 -16.58 -4.27 -10.53
CA LEU A 157 -15.40 -3.62 -9.98
C LEU A 157 -15.74 -2.24 -9.41
N LEU A 158 -15.24 -1.96 -8.22
CA LEU A 158 -15.26 -0.63 -7.59
C LEU A 158 -13.81 -0.19 -7.35
N ILE A 159 -13.51 1.06 -7.71
CA ILE A 159 -12.28 1.76 -7.29
C ILE A 159 -12.72 2.90 -6.37
N ALA A 160 -12.23 2.90 -5.13
CA ALA A 160 -12.56 3.91 -4.13
C ALA A 160 -11.28 4.58 -3.60
N PRO A 161 -11.06 5.88 -3.87
CA PRO A 161 -10.05 6.67 -3.15
C PRO A 161 -10.37 6.72 -1.66
N THR A 162 -9.36 6.69 -0.80
CA THR A 162 -9.54 6.55 0.66
C THR A 162 -8.81 7.58 1.50
N LYS A 163 -7.77 8.22 0.97
CA LYS A 163 -6.98 9.24 1.67
C LYS A 163 -7.49 10.65 1.38
N PHE A 164 -7.77 10.98 0.12
CA PHE A 164 -8.31 12.28 -0.29
C PHE A 164 -9.55 12.15 -1.19
N PRO A 165 -10.61 11.41 -0.75
CA PRO A 165 -11.84 11.35 -1.51
C PRO A 165 -12.41 12.76 -1.74
N ASP A 166 -12.87 13.01 -2.96
CA ASP A 166 -13.44 14.27 -3.45
C ASP A 166 -12.49 15.48 -3.31
N ALA A 167 -11.16 15.24 -3.38
CA ALA A 167 -10.15 16.28 -3.35
C ALA A 167 -10.44 17.42 -4.35
N ARG A 168 -10.49 18.66 -3.85
CA ARG A 168 -10.76 19.85 -4.66
C ARG A 168 -9.72 20.00 -5.77
N GLY A 169 -10.18 20.25 -7.00
CA GLY A 169 -9.31 20.41 -8.16
C GLY A 169 -8.93 19.10 -8.85
N PHE A 170 -9.42 17.97 -8.33
CA PHE A 170 -9.24 16.63 -8.89
C PHE A 170 -10.59 16.00 -9.23
N ARG A 171 -10.59 14.98 -10.11
CA ARG A 171 -11.75 14.10 -10.32
C ARG A 171 -11.62 12.87 -9.40
N CYS A 172 -11.30 13.10 -8.13
CA CYS A 172 -10.93 12.05 -7.18
C CYS A 172 -12.18 11.48 -6.52
N LYS A 173 -12.83 10.50 -7.15
CA LYS A 173 -14.08 9.93 -6.65
C LYS A 173 -14.18 8.44 -6.92
N SER A 174 -15.12 7.79 -6.24
CA SER A 174 -15.37 6.37 -6.46
C SER A 174 -15.93 6.09 -7.87
N VAL A 175 -15.48 4.99 -8.46
CA VAL A 175 -15.83 4.56 -9.82
C VAL A 175 -16.33 3.12 -9.74
N LEU A 176 -17.57 2.90 -10.15
CA LEU A 176 -18.25 1.62 -10.06
C LEU A 176 -18.66 1.11 -11.44
N CYS A 177 -18.36 -0.16 -11.70
CA CYS A 177 -18.84 -0.88 -12.86
C CYS A 177 -19.49 -2.20 -12.43
N GLN A 178 -20.82 -2.24 -12.43
CA GLN A 178 -21.56 -3.43 -11.98
C GLN A 178 -21.88 -4.43 -13.09
N HIS A 179 -21.85 -4.00 -14.35
CA HIS A 179 -22.25 -4.81 -15.49
C HIS A 179 -21.52 -4.36 -16.76
N ASP A 180 -21.54 -5.21 -17.79
CA ASP A 180 -21.06 -4.84 -19.12
C ASP A 180 -21.84 -3.64 -19.66
N GLY A 181 -21.15 -2.67 -20.26
CA GLY A 181 -21.71 -1.37 -20.67
C GLY A 181 -21.94 -0.36 -19.53
N CYS A 182 -21.35 -0.54 -18.34
CA CYS A 182 -21.50 0.40 -17.22
C CYS A 182 -21.05 1.85 -17.58
N PRO A 183 -21.79 2.91 -17.23
CA PRO A 183 -21.50 4.27 -17.74
C PRO A 183 -20.14 4.84 -17.34
N GLN A 184 -19.56 4.41 -16.22
CA GLN A 184 -18.33 4.99 -15.66
C GLN A 184 -17.04 4.39 -16.25
N ALA A 185 -17.12 3.29 -17.00
CA ALA A 185 -15.97 2.65 -17.62
C ALA A 185 -15.75 3.11 -19.06
N TYR A 186 -14.52 2.99 -19.54
CA TYR A 186 -14.19 3.07 -20.96
C TYR A 186 -14.88 1.95 -21.74
N HIS A 187 -15.62 2.33 -22.77
CA HIS A 187 -16.30 1.38 -23.68
C HIS A 187 -15.58 1.17 -25.00
N PHE A 188 -14.81 2.17 -25.43
CA PHE A 188 -14.02 2.16 -26.65
C PHE A 188 -12.75 3.00 -26.46
N PRO A 189 -11.72 2.86 -27.32
CA PRO A 189 -10.39 3.44 -27.09
C PRO A 189 -10.31 4.96 -26.91
N THR A 190 -11.26 5.71 -27.47
CA THR A 190 -11.29 7.18 -27.39
C THR A 190 -12.50 7.68 -26.59
N ASP A 191 -13.01 6.87 -25.65
CA ASP A 191 -14.12 7.22 -24.76
C ASP A 191 -13.64 8.16 -23.62
N ASP A 192 -12.99 9.27 -23.95
CA ASP A 192 -12.25 10.06 -22.95
C ASP A 192 -13.08 11.09 -22.19
N THR A 193 -14.28 11.42 -22.69
CA THR A 193 -15.04 12.63 -22.28
C THR A 193 -15.28 12.73 -20.79
N ASP A 194 -15.37 11.61 -20.06
CA ASP A 194 -15.55 11.62 -18.61
C ASP A 194 -14.98 10.40 -17.89
N LYS A 195 -14.13 9.60 -18.54
CA LYS A 195 -13.73 8.27 -18.03
C LYS A 195 -12.40 8.25 -17.29
N VAL A 196 -11.56 9.29 -17.41
CA VAL A 196 -10.31 9.38 -16.65
C VAL A 196 -10.49 10.15 -15.35
N TYR A 197 -10.13 9.54 -14.23
CA TYR A 197 -10.15 10.13 -12.91
C TYR A 197 -8.73 10.45 -12.45
N SER A 198 -8.62 11.37 -11.50
CA SER A 198 -7.32 11.74 -10.92
C SER A 198 -7.46 12.09 -9.45
N CYS A 199 -6.39 11.88 -8.69
CA CYS A 199 -6.28 12.21 -7.27
C CYS A 199 -4.90 12.80 -6.98
N PRO A 200 -4.67 13.40 -5.80
CA PRO A 200 -3.32 13.76 -5.33
C PRO A 200 -2.33 12.59 -5.47
N SER A 201 -1.04 12.91 -5.60
CA SER A 201 0.02 11.93 -5.91
C SER A 201 0.25 10.84 -4.87
N ASP A 202 -0.15 11.09 -3.63
CA ASP A 202 -0.02 10.19 -2.48
C ASP A 202 -1.35 9.53 -2.07
N GLU A 203 -2.34 9.49 -2.98
CA GLU A 203 -3.65 8.87 -2.76
C GLU A 203 -3.60 7.35 -2.55
N HIS A 204 -4.52 6.83 -1.74
CA HIS A 204 -4.69 5.40 -1.51
C HIS A 204 -6.02 4.91 -2.09
N PHE A 205 -6.02 3.75 -2.74
CA PHE A 205 -7.20 3.16 -3.35
C PHE A 205 -7.58 1.84 -2.69
N GLU A 206 -8.88 1.63 -2.54
CA GLU A 206 -9.47 0.31 -2.40
C GLU A 206 -10.06 -0.13 -3.73
N VAL A 207 -9.65 -1.31 -4.20
CA VAL A 207 -10.16 -1.95 -5.40
C VAL A 207 -10.94 -3.18 -4.99
N VAL A 208 -12.25 -3.14 -5.17
CA VAL A 208 -13.17 -4.19 -4.69
C VAL A 208 -13.73 -4.95 -5.89
N TYR A 209 -13.46 -6.25 -5.93
CA TYR A 209 -14.08 -7.17 -6.88
C TYR A 209 -15.41 -7.68 -6.34
N CYS A 210 -16.45 -7.67 -7.19
CA CYS A 210 -17.84 -7.96 -6.82
C CYS A 210 -18.39 -7.14 -5.63
N PRO A 211 -18.28 -5.80 -5.65
CA PRO A 211 -18.82 -4.92 -4.61
C PRO A 211 -20.35 -5.00 -4.47
#